data_AF-A0A497A0D9-F1
#
_entry.id   AF-A0A497A0D9-F1
#
_cell.length_a   1.000
_cell.length_b   1.000
_cell.length_c   1.000
_cell.angle_alpha   90.00
_cell.angle_beta   90.00
_cell.angle_gamma   90.00
#
_symmetry.space_group_name_H-M   'P 1'
#
loop_
_entity.id
_entity.type
_entity.pdbx_description
1 polymer ?
#
loop_
_entity_poly.entity_id
_entity_poly.type
_entity_poly.pdbx_seq_one_letter_code
_entity_poly.pdbx_strand_id
1 'polypeptide(L)'
;MDNPHPGISQEHVMNESAPRWSTSTKRTIVVVILVLIALILYRFRVVIPPLVIAFLLAFILDPIADFLGDRLHFSRGLATVLVFLILILAMLGAMVAPVTAVPSIQRAVRSVQIDIIRIIADIGAFFEQPVEIGGHSLDLSKVYEELSAMLSRFVSSVAQGTLDIAFSIASGAFWLIFILMAAFYLVKDADRIVEQLDSLAPPGYRDDFARLRQQITEVWSAFLRGQLLLGLALATITTIACLAVGLPYAGALGLLAGVMEFVPSLGPIIAMIPAVLLALFQGSAFLPLSNFWFAVLVAGLYIVIQQIESNLLLPRILGRSLNLHPLLVLIAIIVGGSLAGILGMLLAAPVLATLRVVGHYIFCRLYDRDPFAEPEEKALPPKPGLLKRAREAAMRRLQERTEQGMEQDAKSSEEREHEVQTMEEPIIEILAESENFSVWQAEEPDEETTYHLELGTVTVHFFREEWEEFLRLIGEVERHATAG
;
A
#
# COMPACT_ATOMS: atom_id res chain seq x y z
N MET A 1 4.76 -51.82 -76.60
CA MET A 1 5.52 -50.56 -76.74
C MET A 1 4.69 -49.65 -77.63
N ASP A 2 4.06 -48.56 -77.18
CA ASP A 2 3.86 -48.00 -75.85
C ASP A 2 2.61 -47.13 -75.94
N ASN A 3 1.74 -47.23 -74.94
CA ASN A 3 0.55 -46.42 -74.77
C ASN A 3 0.95 -45.21 -73.92
N PRO A 4 0.84 -43.95 -74.39
CA PRO A 4 1.17 -42.82 -73.54
C PRO A 4 -0.03 -42.53 -72.62
N HIS A 5 0.10 -42.93 -71.36
CA HIS A 5 -0.70 -42.35 -70.28
C HIS A 5 -0.35 -40.87 -70.13
N PRO A 6 -1.32 -39.93 -70.18
CA PRO A 6 -1.11 -38.61 -69.64
C PRO A 6 -1.22 -38.71 -68.12
N GLY A 7 -0.08 -38.87 -67.46
CA GLY A 7 0.03 -38.70 -66.02
C GLY A 7 -0.35 -37.27 -65.69
N ILE A 8 -1.52 -37.14 -65.07
CA ILE A 8 -2.10 -35.91 -64.53
C ILE A 8 -1.04 -35.20 -63.70
N SER A 9 -0.57 -34.05 -64.19
CA SER A 9 0.06 -33.04 -63.36
C SER A 9 -0.94 -32.66 -62.28
N GLN A 10 -0.73 -33.17 -61.07
CA GLN A 10 -1.34 -32.60 -59.88
C GLN A 10 -0.73 -31.21 -59.68
N GLU A 11 -1.23 -30.25 -60.46
CA GLU A 11 -1.22 -28.85 -60.05
C GLU A 11 -1.94 -28.80 -58.71
N HIS A 12 -1.12 -28.65 -57.67
CA HIS A 12 -1.40 -27.89 -56.46
C HIS A 12 -2.70 -27.09 -56.60
N VAL A 13 -3.82 -27.67 -56.19
CA VAL A 13 -5.07 -26.93 -55.99
C VAL A 13 -4.77 -26.00 -54.84
N MET A 14 -4.37 -24.78 -55.21
CA MET A 14 -4.15 -23.65 -54.34
C MET A 14 -5.40 -23.53 -53.46
N ASN A 15 -5.20 -23.79 -52.17
CA ASN A 15 -6.14 -23.52 -51.11
C ASN A 15 -6.72 -22.11 -51.33
N GLU A 16 -7.95 -22.04 -51.85
CA GLU A 16 -8.66 -20.78 -52.08
C GLU A 16 -8.68 -20.04 -50.75
N SER A 17 -7.96 -18.93 -50.69
CA SER A 17 -7.77 -18.18 -49.47
C SER A 17 -9.14 -17.68 -49.02
N ALA A 18 -9.59 -18.15 -47.85
CA ALA A 18 -10.87 -17.76 -47.29
C ALA A 18 -11.08 -16.24 -47.39
N PRO A 19 -12.28 -15.77 -47.79
CA PRO A 19 -12.53 -14.36 -48.05
C PRO A 19 -12.23 -13.52 -46.80
N ARG A 20 -11.35 -12.53 -46.95
CA ARG A 20 -10.95 -11.64 -45.84
C ARG A 20 -12.14 -10.77 -45.43
N TRP A 21 -12.55 -10.87 -44.18
CA TRP A 21 -13.63 -10.04 -43.65
C TRP A 21 -13.30 -8.54 -43.72
N SER A 22 -14.31 -7.74 -44.07
CA SER A 22 -14.23 -6.28 -44.02
C SER A 22 -13.99 -5.78 -42.59
N THR A 23 -13.40 -4.59 -42.44
CA THR A 23 -13.19 -3.97 -41.12
C THR A 23 -14.50 -3.79 -40.34
N SER A 24 -15.59 -3.45 -41.04
CA SER A 24 -16.93 -3.34 -40.44
C SER A 24 -17.43 -4.68 -39.92
N THR A 25 -17.27 -5.75 -40.70
CA THR A 25 -17.62 -7.12 -40.28
C THR A 25 -16.84 -7.55 -39.04
N LYS A 26 -15.52 -7.29 -38.99
CA LYS A 26 -14.69 -7.58 -37.82
C LYS A 26 -15.17 -6.84 -36.57
N ARG A 27 -15.46 -5.54 -36.69
CA ARG A 27 -15.98 -4.73 -35.58
C ARG A 27 -17.33 -5.24 -35.08
N THR A 28 -18.28 -5.53 -35.97
CA THR A 28 -19.59 -6.08 -35.60
C THR A 28 -19.44 -7.41 -34.86
N ILE A 29 -18.57 -8.30 -35.34
CA ILE A 29 -18.34 -9.60 -34.70
C ILE A 29 -17.73 -9.42 -33.31
N VAL A 30 -16.75 -8.54 -33.15
CA VAL A 30 -16.18 -8.23 -31.81
C VAL A 30 -17.26 -7.71 -30.87
N VAL A 31 -18.11 -6.77 -31.31
CA VAL A 31 -19.21 -6.26 -30.49
C VAL A 31 -20.19 -7.36 -30.12
N VAL A 32 -20.58 -8.22 -31.08
CA VAL A 32 -21.48 -9.36 -30.82
C VAL A 32 -20.87 -10.33 -29.82
N ILE A 33 -19.57 -10.65 -29.94
CA ILE A 33 -18.85 -11.50 -28.98
C ILE A 33 -18.86 -10.86 -27.58
N LEU A 34 -18.57 -9.56 -27.47
CA LEU A 34 -18.59 -8.85 -26.19
C LEU A 34 -19.99 -8.85 -25.55
N VAL A 35 -21.04 -8.62 -26.33
CA VAL A 35 -22.43 -8.67 -25.84
C VAL A 35 -22.79 -10.09 -25.39
N LEU A 36 -22.39 -11.11 -26.14
CA LEU A 36 -22.63 -12.51 -25.78
C LEU A 36 -21.93 -12.88 -24.47
N ILE A 37 -20.66 -12.47 -24.31
CA ILE A 37 -19.90 -12.66 -23.06
C ILE A 37 -20.63 -11.97 -21.90
N ALA A 38 -21.05 -10.71 -22.07
CA ALA A 38 -21.78 -9.97 -21.04
C ALA A 38 -23.10 -10.67 -20.65
N LEU A 39 -23.86 -11.18 -21.63
CA LEU A 39 -25.09 -11.92 -21.40
C LEU A 39 -24.85 -13.23 -20.62
N ILE A 40 -23.81 -13.98 -20.99
CA ILE A 40 -23.39 -15.20 -20.29
C ILE A 40 -23.01 -14.86 -18.84
N LEU A 41 -22.18 -13.86 -18.62
CA LEU A 41 -21.77 -13.44 -17.27
C LEU A 41 -22.99 -13.01 -16.42
N TYR A 42 -23.94 -12.28 -17.00
CA TYR A 42 -25.18 -11.92 -16.32
C TYR A 42 -26.02 -13.15 -15.98
N ARG A 43 -26.19 -14.08 -16.94
CA ARG A 43 -27.02 -15.29 -16.78
C ARG A 43 -26.44 -16.28 -15.77
N PHE A 44 -25.12 -16.35 -15.66
CA PHE A 44 -24.37 -17.28 -14.80
C PHE A 44 -23.69 -16.59 -13.62
N ARG A 45 -24.15 -15.41 -13.22
CA ARG A 45 -23.59 -14.63 -12.10
C ARG A 45 -23.43 -15.41 -10.78
N VAL A 46 -24.25 -16.44 -10.57
CA VAL A 46 -24.17 -17.30 -9.37
C VAL A 46 -22.90 -18.17 -9.36
N VAL A 47 -22.37 -18.55 -10.53
CA VAL A 47 -21.17 -19.39 -10.67
C VAL A 47 -19.88 -18.56 -10.66
N ILE A 48 -19.97 -17.25 -10.90
CA ILE A 48 -18.80 -16.36 -10.93
C ILE A 48 -18.07 -16.32 -9.58
N PRO A 49 -18.74 -16.08 -8.42
CA PRO A 49 -18.09 -16.08 -7.12
C PRO A 49 -17.22 -17.33 -6.82
N PRO A 50 -17.74 -18.57 -6.91
CA PRO A 50 -16.93 -19.76 -6.65
C PRO A 50 -15.83 -19.96 -7.69
N LEU A 51 -16.03 -19.58 -8.94
CA LEU A 51 -14.97 -19.65 -9.95
C LEU A 51 -13.82 -18.67 -9.66
N VAL A 52 -14.16 -17.46 -9.20
CA VAL A 52 -13.18 -16.46 -8.77
C VAL A 52 -12.40 -16.95 -7.55
N ILE A 53 -13.09 -17.54 -6.57
CA ILE A 53 -12.43 -18.15 -5.40
C ILE A 53 -11.50 -19.29 -5.84
N ALA A 54 -11.93 -20.13 -6.78
CA ALA A 54 -11.11 -21.20 -7.33
C ALA A 54 -9.86 -20.65 -8.04
N PHE A 55 -10.00 -19.54 -8.79
CA PHE A 55 -8.87 -18.87 -9.42
C PHE A 55 -7.89 -18.29 -8.40
N LEU A 56 -8.40 -17.61 -7.35
CA LEU A 56 -7.56 -17.10 -6.26
C LEU A 56 -6.81 -18.24 -5.55
N LEU A 57 -7.52 -19.32 -5.24
CA LEU A 57 -6.94 -20.49 -4.61
C LEU A 57 -5.88 -21.12 -5.51
N ALA A 58 -6.16 -21.28 -6.81
CA ALA A 58 -5.19 -21.78 -7.77
C ALA A 58 -3.93 -20.91 -7.79
N PHE A 59 -4.08 -19.59 -7.85
CA PHE A 59 -2.96 -18.64 -7.87
C PHE A 59 -2.07 -18.75 -6.62
N ILE A 60 -2.68 -19.05 -5.47
CA ILE A 60 -1.95 -19.25 -4.21
C ILE A 60 -1.24 -20.62 -4.19
N LEU A 61 -1.89 -21.66 -4.68
CA LEU A 61 -1.39 -23.03 -4.64
C LEU A 61 -0.38 -23.35 -5.75
N ASP A 62 -0.43 -22.67 -6.89
CA ASP A 62 0.47 -22.86 -8.02
C ASP A 62 1.96 -22.77 -7.65
N PRO A 63 2.46 -21.69 -6.98
CA PRO A 63 3.86 -21.64 -6.56
C PRO A 63 4.22 -22.72 -5.52
N ILE A 64 3.24 -23.20 -4.73
CA ILE A 64 3.46 -24.29 -3.77
C ILE A 64 3.59 -25.63 -4.52
N ALA A 65 2.77 -25.84 -5.55
CA ALA A 65 2.82 -27.00 -6.41
C ALA A 65 4.14 -27.05 -7.21
N ASP A 66 4.58 -25.93 -7.78
CA ASP A 66 5.86 -25.83 -8.48
C ASP A 66 7.03 -26.09 -7.52
N PHE A 67 7.06 -25.43 -6.37
CA PHE A 67 8.10 -25.66 -5.36
C PHE A 67 8.19 -27.12 -4.92
N LEU A 68 7.04 -27.78 -4.74
CA LEU A 68 6.98 -29.17 -4.29
C LEU A 68 7.34 -30.14 -5.42
N GLY A 69 6.94 -29.81 -6.66
CA GLY A 69 7.32 -30.52 -7.88
C GLY A 69 8.83 -30.49 -8.10
N ASP A 70 9.43 -29.31 -8.01
CA ASP A 70 10.88 -29.10 -8.16
C ASP A 70 11.67 -29.77 -7.03
N ARG A 71 11.19 -29.68 -5.79
CA ARG A 71 11.88 -30.23 -4.62
C ARG A 71 11.81 -31.76 -4.54
N LEU A 72 10.68 -32.35 -4.92
CA LEU A 72 10.45 -33.80 -4.89
C LEU A 72 10.67 -34.49 -6.24
N HIS A 73 10.98 -33.73 -7.30
CA HIS A 73 11.10 -34.21 -8.68
C HIS A 73 9.83 -34.93 -9.18
N PHE A 74 8.66 -34.42 -8.79
CA PHE A 74 7.37 -34.96 -9.21
C PHE A 74 6.87 -34.33 -10.51
N SER A 75 6.10 -35.08 -11.29
CA SER A 75 5.37 -34.49 -12.42
C SER A 75 4.35 -33.46 -11.90
N ARG A 76 4.11 -32.38 -12.66
CA ARG A 76 3.21 -31.27 -12.27
C ARG A 76 1.84 -31.77 -11.75
N GLY A 77 1.30 -32.81 -12.38
CA GLY A 77 0.06 -33.47 -11.94
C GLY A 77 0.15 -34.08 -10.54
N LEU A 78 1.23 -34.82 -10.22
CA LEU A 78 1.42 -35.43 -8.90
C LEU A 78 1.66 -34.38 -7.81
N ALA A 79 2.46 -33.34 -8.11
CA ALA A 79 2.68 -32.23 -7.19
C ALA A 79 1.36 -31.53 -6.85
N THR A 80 0.53 -31.25 -7.87
CA THR A 80 -0.80 -30.65 -7.69
C THR A 80 -1.70 -31.54 -6.83
N VAL A 81 -1.77 -32.86 -7.11
CA VAL A 81 -2.55 -33.81 -6.30
C VAL A 81 -2.11 -33.78 -4.84
N LEU A 82 -0.81 -33.74 -4.57
CA LEU A 82 -0.28 -33.77 -3.21
C LEU A 82 -0.60 -32.47 -2.45
N VAL A 83 -0.48 -31.30 -3.10
CA VAL A 83 -0.86 -30.02 -2.51
C VAL A 83 -2.36 -29.99 -2.17
N PHE A 84 -3.22 -30.42 -3.07
CA PHE A 84 -4.67 -30.49 -2.81
C PHE A 84 -5.02 -31.52 -1.75
N LEU A 85 -4.30 -32.65 -1.67
CA LEU A 85 -4.48 -33.63 -0.61
C LEU A 85 -4.15 -33.02 0.76
N ILE A 86 -3.01 -32.32 0.87
CA ILE A 86 -2.63 -31.60 2.10
C ILE A 86 -3.70 -30.56 2.47
N LEU A 87 -4.19 -29.79 1.49
CA LEU A 87 -5.25 -28.80 1.72
C LEU A 87 -6.54 -29.45 2.23
N ILE A 88 -6.98 -30.56 1.62
CA ILE A 88 -8.19 -31.29 2.05
C ILE A 88 -8.00 -31.86 3.45
N LEU A 89 -6.84 -32.43 3.76
CA LEU A 89 -6.53 -32.93 5.10
C LEU A 89 -6.49 -31.80 6.14
N ALA A 90 -5.92 -30.64 5.78
CA ALA A 90 -5.91 -29.46 6.64
C ALA A 90 -7.33 -28.93 6.88
N MET A 91 -8.18 -28.88 5.84
CA MET A 91 -9.59 -28.51 5.96
C MET A 91 -10.35 -29.49 6.85
N LEU A 92 -10.21 -30.80 6.64
CA LEU A 92 -10.83 -31.82 7.47
C LEU A 92 -10.38 -31.72 8.93
N GLY A 93 -9.08 -31.54 9.17
CA GLY A 93 -8.53 -31.29 10.51
C GLY A 93 -9.12 -30.03 11.15
N ALA A 94 -9.20 -28.94 10.38
CA ALA A 94 -9.81 -27.68 10.81
C ALA A 94 -11.32 -27.75 11.00
N MET A 95 -12.02 -28.71 10.39
CA MET A 95 -13.45 -28.95 10.65
C MET A 95 -13.67 -29.84 11.89
N VAL A 96 -12.78 -30.79 12.15
CA VAL A 96 -12.87 -31.69 13.32
C VAL A 96 -12.44 -30.97 14.61
N ALA A 97 -11.45 -30.08 14.57
CA ALA A 97 -10.97 -29.37 15.75
C ALA A 97 -12.08 -28.53 16.45
N PRO A 98 -12.93 -27.77 15.73
CA PRO A 98 -14.08 -27.09 16.31
C PRO A 98 -15.20 -28.01 16.74
N VAL A 99 -15.38 -29.23 16.21
CA VAL A 99 -16.47 -30.12 16.63
C VAL A 99 -16.37 -30.48 18.12
N THR A 100 -15.16 -30.49 18.69
CA THR A 100 -14.96 -30.60 20.15
C THR A 100 -15.27 -29.30 20.90
N ALA A 101 -15.15 -28.14 20.23
CA ALA A 101 -15.48 -26.81 20.72
C ALA A 101 -16.91 -26.36 20.39
N VAL A 102 -17.67 -27.07 19.55
CA VAL A 102 -19.06 -26.74 19.18
C VAL A 102 -19.94 -26.60 20.42
N PRO A 103 -19.86 -27.47 21.44
CA PRO A 103 -20.60 -27.26 22.69
C PRO A 103 -20.16 -25.98 23.43
N SER A 104 -18.91 -25.56 23.29
CA SER A 104 -18.34 -24.36 23.92
C SER A 104 -18.76 -23.09 23.18
N ILE A 105 -18.75 -23.11 21.85
CA ILE A 105 -19.24 -22.02 20.99
C ILE A 105 -20.75 -21.88 21.15
N GLN A 106 -21.50 -22.98 21.16
CA GLN A 106 -22.95 -22.96 21.34
C GLN A 106 -23.34 -22.49 22.74
N ARG A 107 -22.55 -22.84 23.78
CA ARG A 107 -22.70 -22.28 25.14
C ARG A 107 -22.32 -20.80 25.19
N ALA A 108 -21.24 -20.39 24.53
CA ALA A 108 -20.81 -19.00 24.45
C ALA A 108 -21.82 -18.13 23.69
N VAL A 109 -22.38 -18.62 22.58
CA VAL A 109 -23.45 -17.94 21.83
C VAL A 109 -24.71 -17.82 22.69
N ARG A 110 -25.10 -18.89 23.41
CA ARG A 110 -26.23 -18.82 24.35
C ARG A 110 -25.97 -17.85 25.51
N SER A 111 -24.77 -17.84 26.10
CA SER A 111 -24.44 -16.93 27.19
C SER A 111 -24.39 -15.49 26.68
N VAL A 112 -23.73 -15.22 25.56
CA VAL A 112 -23.72 -13.92 24.87
C VAL A 112 -25.14 -13.45 24.56
N GLN A 113 -26.03 -14.34 24.10
CA GLN A 113 -27.42 -14.00 23.80
C GLN A 113 -28.20 -13.62 25.07
N ILE A 114 -28.05 -14.37 26.16
CA ILE A 114 -28.70 -14.07 27.44
C ILE A 114 -28.12 -12.78 28.04
N ASP A 115 -26.80 -12.62 28.00
CA ASP A 115 -26.11 -11.51 28.65
C ASP A 115 -26.25 -10.20 27.87
N ILE A 116 -26.26 -10.21 26.53
CA ILE A 116 -26.54 -8.99 25.73
C ILE A 116 -27.97 -8.51 25.96
N ILE A 117 -28.96 -9.42 25.99
CA ILE A 117 -30.35 -9.03 26.28
C ILE A 117 -30.43 -8.38 27.68
N ARG A 118 -29.68 -8.91 28.65
CA ARG A 118 -29.61 -8.37 30.01
C ARG A 118 -28.91 -7.02 30.08
N ILE A 119 -27.78 -6.86 29.39
CA ILE A 119 -27.05 -5.59 29.26
C ILE A 119 -27.91 -4.54 28.57
N ILE A 120 -28.66 -4.89 27.53
CA ILE A 120 -29.62 -3.97 26.87
C ILE A 120 -30.73 -3.57 27.84
N ALA A 121 -31.24 -4.50 28.66
CA ALA A 121 -32.25 -4.16 29.67
C ALA A 121 -31.68 -3.24 30.77
N ASP A 122 -30.46 -3.50 31.25
CA ASP A 122 -29.80 -2.71 32.28
C ASP A 122 -29.41 -1.30 31.79
N ILE A 123 -28.95 -1.20 30.54
CA ILE A 123 -28.71 0.07 29.85
C ILE A 123 -30.04 0.82 29.69
N GLY A 124 -31.12 0.16 29.28
CA GLY A 124 -32.45 0.78 29.17
C GLY A 124 -32.92 1.37 30.48
N ALA A 125 -32.79 0.62 31.58
CA ALA A 125 -33.13 1.09 32.92
C ALA A 125 -32.28 2.29 33.39
N PHE A 126 -31.03 2.41 32.92
CA PHE A 126 -30.16 3.55 33.20
C PHE A 126 -30.55 4.79 32.37
N PHE A 127 -31.00 4.61 31.13
CA PHE A 127 -31.38 5.69 30.21
C PHE A 127 -32.86 6.12 30.31
N GLU A 128 -33.70 5.38 31.04
CA GLU A 128 -35.05 5.81 31.44
C GLU A 128 -35.03 6.96 32.47
N GLN A 129 -33.89 7.21 33.12
CA GLN A 129 -33.73 8.39 33.98
C GLN A 129 -33.28 9.59 33.14
N PRO A 130 -34.06 10.69 33.11
CA PRO A 130 -33.68 11.87 32.34
C PRO A 130 -32.36 12.43 32.87
N VAL A 131 -31.34 12.44 32.03
CA VAL A 131 -30.04 13.03 32.34
C VAL A 131 -30.19 14.54 32.19
N GLU A 132 -30.43 15.24 33.31
CA GLU A 132 -30.45 16.69 33.36
C GLU A 132 -29.03 17.25 33.39
N ILE A 133 -28.58 17.81 32.27
CA ILE A 133 -27.33 18.56 32.19
C ILE A 133 -27.71 20.02 31.91
N GLY A 134 -27.53 20.88 32.91
CA GLY A 134 -27.74 22.32 32.75
C GLY A 134 -29.18 22.75 32.45
N GLY A 135 -30.19 22.04 32.99
CA GLY A 135 -31.61 22.40 32.82
C GLY A 135 -32.24 21.97 31.49
N HIS A 136 -31.50 21.26 30.64
CA HIS A 136 -32.04 20.62 29.45
C HIS A 136 -32.07 19.10 29.65
N SER A 137 -33.26 18.50 29.52
CA SER A 137 -33.44 17.04 29.53
C SER A 137 -33.04 16.48 28.17
N LEU A 138 -31.90 15.78 28.10
CA LEU A 138 -31.50 15.09 26.88
C LEU A 138 -32.22 13.74 26.82
N ASP A 139 -33.16 13.60 25.89
CA ASP A 139 -33.90 12.35 25.68
C ASP A 139 -33.04 11.35 24.89
N LEU A 140 -32.41 10.43 25.62
CA LEU A 140 -31.53 9.40 25.09
C LEU A 140 -32.29 8.12 24.70
N SER A 141 -33.62 8.10 24.85
CA SER A 141 -34.47 6.94 24.53
C SER A 141 -34.31 6.49 23.07
N LYS A 142 -34.18 7.43 22.13
CA LYS A 142 -34.00 7.10 20.70
C LYS A 142 -32.65 6.47 20.40
N VAL A 143 -31.58 6.94 21.06
CA VAL A 143 -30.24 6.36 20.94
C VAL A 143 -30.23 4.93 21.50
N TYR A 144 -30.95 4.73 22.61
CA TYR A 144 -31.16 3.41 23.19
C TYR A 144 -31.95 2.47 22.26
N GLU A 145 -33.05 2.94 21.66
CA GLU A 145 -33.86 2.16 20.72
C GLU A 145 -33.05 1.73 19.48
N GLU A 146 -32.27 2.64 18.89
CA GLU A 146 -31.42 2.31 17.74
C GLU A 146 -30.30 1.33 18.11
N LEU A 147 -29.63 1.55 19.24
CA LEU A 147 -28.56 0.68 19.72
C LEU A 147 -29.08 -0.72 20.08
N SER A 148 -30.21 -0.81 20.77
CA SER A 148 -30.85 -2.08 21.13
C SER A 148 -31.35 -2.84 19.91
N ALA A 149 -31.90 -2.15 18.90
CA ALA A 149 -32.30 -2.76 17.64
C ALA A 149 -31.10 -3.29 16.84
N MET A 150 -30.00 -2.53 16.78
CA MET A 150 -28.77 -2.94 16.10
C MET A 150 -28.14 -4.19 16.76
N LEU A 151 -28.02 -4.17 18.09
CA LEU A 151 -27.49 -5.30 18.86
C LEU A 151 -28.40 -6.53 18.75
N SER A 152 -29.71 -6.36 18.83
CA SER A 152 -30.67 -7.47 18.69
C SER A 152 -30.59 -8.11 17.30
N ARG A 153 -30.46 -7.31 16.24
CA ARG A 153 -30.24 -7.80 14.88
C ARG A 153 -28.93 -8.57 14.75
N PHE A 154 -27.84 -8.03 15.28
CA PHE A 154 -26.54 -8.70 15.29
C PHE A 154 -26.58 -10.05 16.02
N VAL A 155 -27.13 -10.09 17.24
CA VAL A 155 -27.26 -11.34 18.02
C VAL A 155 -28.15 -12.35 17.31
N SER A 156 -29.29 -11.91 16.77
CA SER A 156 -30.19 -12.79 16.03
C SER A 156 -29.55 -13.35 14.76
N SER A 157 -28.75 -12.57 14.03
CA SER A 157 -28.04 -13.07 12.83
C SER A 157 -26.91 -14.04 13.19
N VAL A 158 -26.21 -13.82 14.31
CA VAL A 158 -25.20 -14.76 14.82
C VAL A 158 -25.85 -16.07 15.30
N ALA A 159 -26.96 -15.98 16.02
CA ALA A 159 -27.70 -17.15 16.53
C ALA A 159 -28.38 -17.96 15.41
N GLN A 160 -29.03 -17.31 14.45
CA GLN A 160 -29.64 -17.96 13.28
C GLN A 160 -28.58 -18.46 12.30
N GLY A 161 -27.52 -17.68 12.07
CA GLY A 161 -26.37 -18.09 11.27
C GLY A 161 -25.72 -19.37 11.81
N THR A 162 -25.75 -19.61 13.11
CA THR A 162 -25.24 -20.87 13.70
C THR A 162 -26.11 -22.09 13.39
N LEU A 163 -27.43 -21.93 13.25
CA LEU A 163 -28.39 -23.01 12.92
C LEU A 163 -28.47 -23.28 11.41
N ASP A 164 -28.34 -22.24 10.58
CA ASP A 164 -28.32 -22.36 9.10
C ASP A 164 -27.02 -22.99 8.57
N ILE A 165 -25.94 -23.03 9.36
CA ILE A 165 -24.71 -23.76 9.04
C ILE A 165 -24.99 -25.25 8.83
N ALA A 166 -25.90 -25.87 9.60
CA ALA A 166 -26.19 -27.30 9.47
C ALA A 166 -26.90 -27.65 8.14
N PHE A 167 -27.81 -26.81 7.66
CA PHE A 167 -28.51 -27.01 6.38
C PHE A 167 -27.69 -26.48 5.17
N SER A 168 -26.78 -25.52 5.38
CA SER A 168 -25.88 -24.99 4.35
C SER A 168 -24.67 -25.88 4.04
N ILE A 169 -24.38 -26.92 4.86
CA ILE A 169 -23.28 -27.86 4.57
C ILE A 169 -23.54 -28.67 3.30
N ALA A 170 -24.79 -29.03 2.98
CA ALA A 170 -25.09 -29.82 1.79
C ALA A 170 -24.96 -29.02 0.48
N SER A 171 -25.47 -27.78 0.44
CA SER A 171 -25.29 -26.88 -0.71
C SER A 171 -23.88 -26.28 -0.77
N GLY A 172 -23.26 -26.04 0.38
CA GLY A 172 -21.88 -25.58 0.52
C GLY A 172 -20.85 -26.64 0.11
N ALA A 173 -21.09 -27.92 0.39
CA ALA A 173 -20.22 -29.01 -0.04
C ALA A 173 -20.14 -29.10 -1.57
N PHE A 174 -21.26 -28.93 -2.28
CA PHE A 174 -21.25 -28.86 -3.75
C PHE A 174 -20.34 -27.72 -4.25
N TRP A 175 -20.53 -26.50 -3.74
CA TRP A 175 -19.70 -25.36 -4.13
C TRP A 175 -18.24 -25.52 -3.73
N LEU A 176 -17.97 -26.09 -2.56
CA LEU A 176 -16.61 -26.37 -2.10
C LEU A 176 -15.93 -27.39 -3.01
N ILE A 177 -16.59 -28.49 -3.34
CA ILE A 177 -16.07 -29.50 -4.28
C ILE A 177 -15.84 -28.86 -5.65
N PHE A 178 -16.77 -28.02 -6.12
CA PHE A 178 -16.61 -27.28 -7.37
C PHE A 178 -15.40 -26.35 -7.33
N ILE A 179 -15.22 -25.56 -6.26
CA ILE A 179 -14.08 -24.65 -6.07
C ILE A 179 -12.77 -25.45 -6.09
N LEU A 180 -12.68 -26.53 -5.30
CA LEU A 180 -11.48 -27.35 -5.21
C LEU A 180 -11.17 -28.02 -6.54
N MET A 181 -12.17 -28.54 -7.25
CA MET A 181 -11.97 -29.17 -8.54
C MET A 181 -11.57 -28.15 -9.62
N ALA A 182 -12.24 -27.00 -9.67
CA ALA A 182 -11.88 -25.93 -10.59
C ALA A 182 -10.45 -25.42 -10.33
N ALA A 183 -10.10 -25.19 -9.07
CA ALA A 183 -8.75 -24.77 -8.68
C ALA A 183 -7.71 -25.84 -9.05
N PHE A 184 -8.02 -27.12 -8.84
CA PHE A 184 -7.14 -28.24 -9.20
C PHE A 184 -6.80 -28.23 -10.68
N TYR A 185 -7.81 -28.10 -11.56
CA TYR A 185 -7.58 -28.03 -13.00
C TYR A 185 -6.83 -26.75 -13.41
N LEU A 186 -7.13 -25.61 -12.78
CA LEU A 186 -6.42 -24.36 -13.04
C LEU A 186 -4.92 -24.45 -12.70
N VAL A 187 -4.54 -25.07 -11.59
CA VAL A 187 -3.12 -25.29 -11.22
C VAL A 187 -2.46 -26.33 -12.11
N LYS A 188 -3.16 -27.45 -12.34
CA LYS A 188 -2.62 -28.56 -13.13
C LYS A 188 -2.33 -28.15 -14.57
N ASP A 189 -3.26 -27.41 -15.19
CA ASP A 189 -3.22 -27.06 -16.61
C ASP A 189 -2.79 -25.59 -16.84
N ALA A 190 -2.19 -24.94 -15.84
CA ALA A 190 -1.81 -23.52 -15.87
C ALA A 190 -1.00 -23.15 -17.12
N ASP A 191 0.10 -23.87 -17.40
CA ASP A 191 0.95 -23.61 -18.59
C ASP A 191 0.16 -23.70 -19.89
N ARG A 192 -0.68 -24.72 -20.02
CA ARG A 192 -1.50 -24.96 -21.21
C ARG A 192 -2.53 -23.85 -21.40
N ILE A 193 -3.14 -23.36 -20.32
CA ILE A 193 -4.09 -22.23 -20.35
C ILE A 193 -3.37 -20.97 -20.83
N VAL A 194 -2.15 -20.73 -20.33
CA VAL A 194 -1.33 -19.57 -20.69
C VAL A 194 -0.91 -19.62 -22.17
N GLU A 195 -0.46 -20.77 -22.68
CA GLU A 195 -0.14 -20.98 -24.10
C GLU A 195 -1.36 -20.76 -25.00
N GLN A 196 -2.53 -21.28 -24.61
CA GLN A 196 -3.77 -21.08 -25.35
C GLN A 196 -4.17 -19.61 -25.37
N LEU A 197 -4.02 -18.91 -24.24
CA LEU A 197 -4.33 -17.49 -24.14
C LEU A 197 -3.42 -16.65 -25.06
N ASP A 198 -2.13 -16.98 -25.13
CA ASP A 198 -1.19 -16.32 -26.06
C ASP A 198 -1.51 -16.61 -27.53
N SER A 199 -2.00 -17.81 -27.83
CA SER A 199 -2.35 -18.18 -29.20
C SER A 199 -3.53 -17.35 -29.75
N LEU A 200 -4.37 -16.80 -28.87
CA LEU A 200 -5.48 -15.91 -29.24
C LEU A 200 -5.02 -14.49 -29.60
N ALA A 201 -3.78 -14.11 -29.26
CA ALA A 201 -3.25 -12.79 -29.54
C ALA A 201 -3.02 -12.59 -31.06
N PRO A 202 -3.51 -11.48 -31.65
CA PRO A 202 -3.26 -11.16 -33.05
C PRO A 202 -1.75 -11.09 -33.34
N PRO A 203 -1.27 -11.56 -34.51
CA PRO A 203 0.17 -11.69 -34.79
C PRO A 203 1.00 -10.43 -34.54
N GLY A 204 0.45 -9.24 -34.81
CA GLY A 204 1.15 -7.96 -34.61
C GLY A 204 1.20 -7.44 -33.16
N TYR A 205 0.50 -8.09 -32.22
CA TYR A 205 0.40 -7.66 -30.82
C TYR A 205 0.78 -8.79 -29.84
N ARG A 206 1.43 -9.85 -30.31
CA ARG A 206 1.80 -11.00 -29.44
C ARG A 206 2.75 -10.59 -28.32
N ASP A 207 3.76 -9.79 -28.65
CA ASP A 207 4.74 -9.32 -27.67
C ASP A 207 4.08 -8.39 -26.64
N ASP A 208 3.26 -7.44 -27.09
CA ASP A 208 2.46 -6.57 -26.22
C ASP A 208 1.56 -7.37 -25.29
N PHE A 209 0.86 -8.37 -25.82
CA PHE A 209 -0.05 -9.22 -25.06
C PHE A 209 0.70 -10.02 -23.99
N ALA A 210 1.83 -10.63 -24.36
CA ALA A 210 2.67 -11.39 -23.43
C ALA A 210 3.20 -10.52 -22.30
N ARG A 211 3.67 -9.29 -22.61
CA ARG A 211 4.17 -8.33 -21.62
C ARG A 211 3.05 -7.78 -20.72
N LEU A 212 1.90 -7.44 -21.29
CA LEU A 212 0.75 -6.96 -20.52
C LEU A 212 0.26 -8.05 -19.56
N ARG A 213 0.13 -9.29 -20.05
CA ARG A 213 -0.17 -10.45 -19.21
C ARG A 213 0.85 -10.62 -18.10
N GLN A 214 2.14 -10.52 -18.39
CA GLN A 214 3.18 -10.64 -17.36
C GLN A 214 3.02 -9.57 -16.27
N GLN A 215 2.82 -8.30 -16.64
CA GLN A 215 2.58 -7.22 -15.66
C GLN A 215 1.32 -7.47 -14.81
N ILE A 216 0.24 -7.98 -15.42
CA ILE A 216 -0.97 -8.35 -14.70
C ILE A 216 -0.67 -9.51 -13.72
N THR A 217 -0.02 -10.57 -14.18
CA THR A 217 0.39 -11.70 -13.32
C THR A 217 1.26 -11.24 -12.15
N GLU A 218 2.19 -10.31 -12.38
CA GLU A 218 3.01 -9.71 -11.34
C GLU A 218 2.17 -8.97 -10.29
N VAL A 219 1.22 -8.13 -10.72
CA VAL A 219 0.27 -7.43 -9.84
C VAL A 219 -0.51 -8.40 -8.96
N TRP A 220 -1.13 -9.42 -9.57
CA TRP A 220 -1.93 -10.41 -8.84
C TRP A 220 -1.06 -11.25 -7.89
N SER A 221 0.12 -11.65 -8.34
CA SER A 221 1.05 -12.44 -7.53
C SER A 221 1.61 -11.67 -6.35
N ALA A 222 1.90 -10.37 -6.51
CA ALA A 222 2.41 -9.54 -5.43
C ALA A 222 1.29 -9.25 -4.42
N PHE A 223 0.07 -8.97 -4.90
CA PHE A 223 -1.08 -8.76 -4.03
C PHE A 223 -1.41 -10.01 -3.20
N LEU A 224 -1.56 -11.18 -3.83
CA LEU A 224 -1.96 -12.39 -3.12
C LEU A 224 -0.88 -12.89 -2.15
N ARG A 225 0.41 -12.81 -2.53
CA ARG A 225 1.52 -13.11 -1.62
C ARG A 225 1.57 -12.13 -0.45
N GLY A 226 1.37 -10.84 -0.72
CA GLY A 226 1.30 -9.82 0.31
C GLY A 226 0.14 -10.06 1.28
N GLN A 227 -1.05 -10.39 0.77
CA GLN A 227 -2.24 -10.66 1.59
C GLN A 227 -2.07 -11.90 2.46
N LEU A 228 -1.47 -12.98 1.93
CA LEU A 228 -1.15 -14.17 2.71
C LEU A 228 -0.15 -13.88 3.82
N LEU A 229 0.91 -13.13 3.51
CA LEU A 229 1.93 -12.76 4.50
C LEU A 229 1.34 -11.86 5.59
N LEU A 230 0.48 -10.91 5.21
CA LEU A 230 -0.21 -10.01 6.13
C LEU A 230 -1.17 -10.79 7.03
N GLY A 231 -2.00 -11.67 6.47
CA GLY A 231 -2.89 -12.54 7.22
C GLY A 231 -2.14 -13.47 8.18
N LEU A 232 -1.02 -14.05 7.75
CA LEU A 232 -0.18 -14.88 8.63
C LEU A 232 0.46 -14.05 9.75
N ALA A 233 0.96 -12.85 9.43
CA ALA A 233 1.52 -11.94 10.41
C ALA A 233 0.48 -11.55 11.44
N LEU A 234 -0.73 -11.17 11.03
CA LEU A 234 -1.82 -10.81 11.94
C LEU A 234 -2.31 -12.01 12.74
N ALA A 235 -2.40 -13.19 12.15
CA ALA A 235 -2.76 -14.39 12.90
C ALA A 235 -1.76 -14.67 14.02
N THR A 236 -0.47 -14.52 13.72
CA THR A 236 0.62 -14.76 14.67
C THR A 236 0.64 -13.69 15.75
N ILE A 237 0.65 -12.40 15.38
CA ILE A 237 0.68 -11.26 16.30
C ILE A 237 -0.53 -11.30 17.21
N THR A 238 -1.73 -11.49 16.66
CA THR A 238 -2.97 -11.54 17.44
C THR A 238 -2.99 -12.75 18.38
N THR A 239 -2.53 -13.92 17.94
CA THR A 239 -2.41 -15.10 18.81
C THR A 239 -1.47 -14.82 19.99
N ILE A 240 -0.27 -14.31 19.72
CA ILE A 240 0.73 -14.01 20.76
C ILE A 240 0.19 -12.96 21.72
N ALA A 241 -0.41 -11.89 21.19
CA ALA A 241 -0.98 -10.81 21.97
C ALA A 241 -2.12 -11.30 22.89
N CYS A 242 -3.03 -12.12 22.35
CA CYS A 242 -4.13 -12.72 23.12
C CYS A 242 -3.62 -13.70 24.19
N LEU A 243 -2.60 -14.52 23.88
CA LEU A 243 -1.96 -15.40 24.85
C LEU A 243 -1.29 -14.60 25.98
N ALA A 244 -0.61 -13.50 25.64
CA ALA A 244 0.10 -12.65 26.59
C ALA A 244 -0.82 -11.98 27.62
N VAL A 245 -2.08 -11.74 27.26
CA VAL A 245 -3.11 -11.21 28.19
C VAL A 245 -4.01 -12.29 28.78
N GLY A 246 -3.79 -13.57 28.44
CA GLY A 246 -4.55 -14.69 28.99
C GLY A 246 -5.97 -14.84 28.43
N LEU A 247 -6.21 -14.36 27.20
CA LEU A 247 -7.50 -14.51 26.54
C LEU A 247 -7.70 -15.99 26.11
N PRO A 248 -8.81 -16.65 26.49
CA PRO A 248 -9.10 -18.00 26.03
C PRO A 248 -9.21 -18.06 24.50
N TYR A 249 -8.92 -19.22 23.92
CA TYR A 249 -9.01 -19.45 22.47
C TYR A 249 -8.15 -18.51 21.60
N ALA A 250 -7.07 -17.94 22.14
CA ALA A 250 -6.18 -17.01 21.46
C ALA A 250 -5.74 -17.47 20.04
N GLY A 251 -5.41 -18.75 19.86
CA GLY A 251 -5.03 -19.29 18.54
C GLY A 251 -6.18 -19.29 17.53
N ALA A 252 -7.41 -19.56 17.96
CA ALA A 252 -8.58 -19.50 17.10
C ALA A 252 -8.93 -18.05 16.73
N LEU A 253 -8.83 -17.13 17.70
CA LEU A 253 -9.04 -15.70 17.47
C LEU A 253 -7.97 -15.09 16.56
N GLY A 254 -6.70 -15.50 16.73
CA GLY A 254 -5.64 -15.11 15.82
C GLY A 254 -5.87 -15.64 14.41
N LEU A 255 -6.19 -16.93 14.25
CA LEU A 255 -6.56 -17.47 12.95
C LEU A 255 -7.73 -16.71 12.31
N LEU A 256 -8.76 -16.41 13.10
CA LEU A 256 -9.89 -15.60 12.64
C LEU A 256 -9.44 -14.22 12.17
N ALA A 257 -8.59 -13.53 12.93
CA ALA A 257 -8.04 -12.23 12.54
C ALA A 257 -7.25 -12.31 11.22
N GLY A 258 -6.39 -13.32 11.06
CA GLY A 258 -5.62 -13.52 9.83
C GLY A 258 -6.47 -13.90 8.61
N VAL A 259 -7.56 -14.64 8.79
CA VAL A 259 -8.52 -14.94 7.72
C VAL A 259 -9.35 -13.71 7.38
N MET A 260 -9.81 -12.97 8.38
CA MET A 260 -10.61 -11.76 8.20
C MET A 260 -9.80 -10.64 7.55
N GLU A 261 -8.47 -10.67 7.63
CA GLU A 261 -7.58 -9.75 6.92
C GLU A 261 -7.85 -9.66 5.42
N PHE A 262 -8.35 -10.74 4.80
CA PHE A 262 -8.78 -10.74 3.39
C PHE A 262 -9.98 -9.81 3.09
N VAL A 263 -10.64 -9.24 4.11
CA VAL A 263 -11.70 -8.26 3.95
C VAL A 263 -11.17 -6.90 4.42
N PRO A 264 -10.61 -6.06 3.53
CA PRO A 264 -9.97 -4.81 3.93
C PRO A 264 -10.89 -3.91 4.75
N SER A 265 -10.34 -3.24 5.78
CA SER A 265 -11.04 -2.32 6.70
C SER A 265 -12.12 -2.93 7.60
N LEU A 266 -12.86 -3.95 7.14
CA LEU A 266 -13.91 -4.62 7.93
C LEU A 266 -13.38 -5.81 8.72
N GLY A 267 -12.38 -6.51 8.18
CA GLY A 267 -11.81 -7.73 8.72
C GLY A 267 -11.36 -7.60 10.18
N PRO A 268 -10.47 -6.65 10.50
CA PRO A 268 -10.03 -6.41 11.87
C PRO A 268 -11.18 -6.11 12.83
N ILE A 269 -12.20 -5.36 12.39
CA ILE A 269 -13.38 -5.03 13.19
C ILE A 269 -14.20 -6.31 13.48
N ILE A 270 -14.46 -7.12 12.45
CA ILE A 270 -15.22 -8.37 12.57
C ILE A 270 -14.48 -9.35 13.48
N ALA A 271 -13.15 -9.42 13.40
CA ALA A 271 -12.32 -10.29 14.24
C ALA A 271 -12.25 -9.81 15.70
N MET A 272 -12.27 -8.49 15.93
CA MET A 272 -12.24 -7.90 17.27
C MET A 272 -13.51 -8.21 18.08
N ILE A 273 -14.68 -8.19 17.45
CA ILE A 273 -15.97 -8.38 18.15
C ILE A 273 -15.99 -9.67 19.01
N PRO A 274 -15.77 -10.88 18.46
CA PRO A 274 -15.79 -12.11 19.26
C PRO A 274 -14.68 -12.14 20.31
N ALA A 275 -13.52 -11.53 20.06
CA ALA A 275 -12.44 -11.46 21.05
C ALA A 275 -12.83 -10.59 22.27
N VAL A 276 -13.43 -9.43 22.03
CA VAL A 276 -13.89 -8.50 23.08
C VAL A 276 -15.07 -9.11 23.84
N LEU A 277 -16.04 -9.74 23.16
CA LEU A 277 -17.15 -10.43 23.82
C LEU A 277 -16.64 -11.58 24.69
N LEU A 278 -15.70 -12.38 24.19
CA LEU A 278 -15.10 -13.46 24.97
C LEU A 278 -14.38 -12.92 26.21
N ALA A 279 -13.64 -11.83 26.09
CA ALA A 279 -12.99 -11.16 27.20
C ALA A 279 -14.00 -10.66 28.25
N LEU A 280 -15.12 -10.09 27.80
CA LEU A 280 -16.18 -9.58 28.67
C LEU A 280 -16.91 -10.69 29.46
N PHE A 281 -17.06 -11.87 28.87
CA PHE A 281 -17.82 -12.96 29.52
C PHE A 281 -16.94 -13.98 30.25
N GLN A 282 -15.77 -14.31 29.70
CA GLN A 282 -14.89 -15.33 30.30
C GLN A 282 -13.78 -14.73 31.15
N GLY A 283 -13.48 -13.45 31.00
CA GLY A 283 -12.35 -12.83 31.69
C GLY A 283 -11.01 -13.39 31.21
N SER A 284 -9.96 -13.06 31.95
CA SER A 284 -8.60 -13.53 31.67
C SER A 284 -8.28 -14.79 32.48
N ALA A 285 -7.45 -15.68 31.90
CA ALA A 285 -6.99 -16.89 32.56
C ALA A 285 -6.06 -16.65 33.76
N PHE A 286 -5.31 -15.54 33.80
CA PHE A 286 -4.30 -15.29 34.86
C PHE A 286 -4.21 -13.85 35.37
N LEU A 287 -4.61 -12.84 34.60
CA LEU A 287 -4.73 -11.46 35.07
C LEU A 287 -5.93 -11.31 36.01
N PRO A 288 -5.73 -10.75 37.23
CA PRO A 288 -6.80 -10.50 38.19
C PRO A 288 -7.53 -9.18 37.89
N LEU A 289 -8.09 -9.08 36.68
CA LEU A 289 -8.89 -7.93 36.24
C LEU A 289 -10.37 -8.31 36.20
N SER A 290 -11.27 -7.36 36.52
CA SER A 290 -12.69 -7.55 36.24
C SER A 290 -12.90 -7.72 34.74
N ASN A 291 -13.89 -8.52 34.34
CA ASN A 291 -14.11 -8.82 32.92
C ASN A 291 -14.34 -7.57 32.06
N PHE A 292 -14.97 -6.52 32.60
CA PHE A 292 -15.15 -5.26 31.88
C PHE A 292 -13.79 -4.61 31.52
N TRP A 293 -12.92 -4.38 32.50
CA TRP A 293 -11.59 -3.83 32.27
C TRP A 293 -10.71 -4.75 31.41
N PHE A 294 -10.90 -6.06 31.49
CA PHE A 294 -10.22 -7.00 30.60
C PHE A 294 -10.71 -6.89 29.15
N ALA A 295 -12.01 -6.71 28.92
CA ALA A 295 -12.56 -6.48 27.58
C ALA A 295 -12.05 -5.16 26.97
N VAL A 296 -11.93 -4.10 27.78
CA VAL A 296 -11.32 -2.83 27.36
C VAL A 296 -9.85 -3.02 26.98
N LEU A 297 -9.09 -3.79 27.77
CA LEU A 297 -7.69 -4.13 27.46
C LEU A 297 -7.59 -4.86 26.12
N VAL A 298 -8.44 -5.85 25.87
CA VAL A 298 -8.46 -6.63 24.61
C VAL A 298 -8.86 -5.74 23.43
N ALA A 299 -9.84 -4.86 23.58
CA ALA A 299 -10.20 -3.90 22.54
C ALA A 299 -9.02 -2.96 22.20
N GLY A 300 -8.35 -2.42 23.24
CA GLY A 300 -7.14 -1.61 23.07
C GLY A 300 -6.02 -2.36 22.37
N LEU A 301 -5.84 -3.65 22.68
CA LEU A 301 -4.85 -4.51 22.04
C LEU A 301 -5.11 -4.67 20.54
N TYR A 302 -6.35 -4.91 20.13
CA TYR A 302 -6.73 -5.00 18.71
C TYR A 302 -6.51 -3.67 17.99
N ILE A 303 -6.81 -2.54 18.63
CA ILE A 303 -6.51 -1.21 18.07
C ILE A 303 -5.01 -1.03 17.85
N VAL A 304 -4.17 -1.42 18.81
CA VAL A 304 -2.70 -1.35 18.66
C VAL A 304 -2.22 -2.25 17.52
N ILE A 305 -2.75 -3.46 17.41
CA ILE A 305 -2.42 -4.39 16.31
C ILE A 305 -2.80 -3.76 14.97
N GLN A 306 -4.00 -3.17 14.86
CA GLN A 306 -4.45 -2.49 13.64
C GLN A 306 -3.55 -1.30 13.27
N GLN A 307 -3.00 -0.57 14.26
CA GLN A 307 -2.05 0.50 13.99
C GLN A 307 -0.69 -0.02 13.53
N ILE A 308 -0.22 -1.14 14.08
CA ILE A 308 1.00 -1.82 13.61
C ILE A 308 0.80 -2.29 12.16
N GLU A 309 -0.36 -2.87 11.86
CA GLU A 309 -0.73 -3.29 10.53
C GLU A 309 -0.70 -2.11 9.55
N SER A 310 -1.50 -1.07 9.82
CA SER A 310 -1.71 0.06 8.93
C SER A 310 -0.43 0.87 8.68
N ASN A 311 0.40 1.07 9.72
CA ASN A 311 1.56 1.95 9.64
C ASN A 311 2.88 1.23 9.34
N LEU A 312 3.00 -0.07 9.67
CA LEU A 312 4.26 -0.81 9.52
C LEU A 312 4.15 -2.00 8.57
N LEU A 313 3.16 -2.88 8.77
CA LEU A 313 3.08 -4.12 7.99
C LEU A 313 2.62 -3.84 6.56
N LEU A 314 1.56 -3.07 6.39
CA LEU A 314 0.96 -2.80 5.08
C LEU A 314 1.95 -2.07 4.14
N PRO A 315 2.68 -1.00 4.55
CA PRO A 315 3.68 -0.38 3.69
C PRO A 315 4.89 -1.26 3.41
N ARG A 316 5.31 -2.13 4.34
CA ARG A 316 6.47 -3.02 4.13
C ARG A 316 6.15 -4.22 3.25
N ILE A 317 4.93 -4.75 3.34
CA ILE A 317 4.50 -5.95 2.63
C ILE A 317 3.94 -5.60 1.25
N LEU A 318 3.10 -4.55 1.15
CA LEU A 318 2.39 -4.17 -0.09
C LEU A 318 2.94 -2.90 -0.76
N GLY A 319 3.72 -2.08 -0.05
CA GLY A 319 3.92 -0.66 -0.38
C GLY A 319 4.60 -0.32 -1.70
N ARG A 320 5.27 -1.27 -2.38
CA ARG A 320 5.85 -1.03 -3.73
C ARG A 320 5.07 -1.66 -4.87
N SER A 321 4.16 -2.58 -4.56
CA SER A 321 3.62 -3.51 -5.58
C SER A 321 2.43 -2.97 -6.35
N LEU A 322 1.69 -2.00 -5.79
CA LEU A 322 0.46 -1.50 -6.42
C LEU A 322 0.53 -0.01 -6.82
N ASN A 323 1.36 0.81 -6.16
CA ASN A 323 1.53 2.25 -6.46
C ASN A 323 0.20 3.03 -6.62
N LEU A 324 -0.87 2.60 -5.96
CA LEU A 324 -2.21 3.18 -6.13
C LEU A 324 -2.41 4.36 -5.18
N HIS A 325 -3.11 5.39 -5.66
CA HIS A 325 -3.53 6.49 -4.80
C HIS A 325 -4.57 5.99 -3.78
N PRO A 326 -4.44 6.26 -2.46
CA PRO A 326 -5.34 5.71 -1.44
C PRO A 326 -6.83 5.97 -1.71
N LEU A 327 -7.17 7.17 -2.19
CA LEU A 327 -8.54 7.52 -2.58
C LEU A 327 -9.12 6.59 -3.65
N LEU A 328 -8.32 6.19 -4.65
CA LEU A 328 -8.79 5.28 -5.70
C LEU A 328 -9.07 3.89 -5.14
N VAL A 329 -8.24 3.42 -4.20
CA VAL A 329 -8.45 2.14 -3.53
C VAL A 329 -9.75 2.17 -2.73
N LEU A 330 -10.02 3.24 -1.97
CA LEU A 330 -11.27 3.40 -1.24
C LEU A 330 -12.49 3.38 -2.18
N ILE A 331 -12.45 4.15 -3.27
CA ILE A 331 -13.52 4.16 -4.28
C ILE A 331 -13.71 2.75 -4.87
N ALA A 332 -12.62 2.06 -5.21
CA ALA A 332 -12.68 0.71 -5.75
C ALA A 332 -13.29 -0.29 -4.75
N ILE A 333 -13.01 -0.17 -3.44
CA ILE A 333 -13.61 -1.02 -2.41
C ILE A 333 -15.12 -0.78 -2.33
N ILE A 334 -15.57 0.48 -2.32
CA ILE A 334 -16.99 0.83 -2.26
C ILE A 334 -17.72 0.31 -3.51
N VAL A 335 -17.16 0.58 -4.69
CA VAL A 335 -17.73 0.12 -5.97
C VAL A 335 -17.73 -1.40 -6.04
N GLY A 336 -16.60 -2.05 -5.73
CA GLY A 336 -16.47 -3.51 -5.72
C GLY A 336 -17.46 -4.16 -4.73
N GLY A 337 -17.57 -3.60 -3.53
CA GLY A 337 -18.55 -4.02 -2.53
C GLY A 337 -19.99 -3.95 -3.03
N SER A 338 -20.36 -2.89 -3.76
CA SER A 338 -21.69 -2.77 -4.34
C SER A 338 -21.95 -3.76 -5.49
N LEU A 339 -20.92 -4.12 -6.26
CA LEU A 339 -21.05 -4.98 -7.45
C LEU A 339 -21.02 -6.48 -7.12
N ALA A 340 -20.13 -6.89 -6.22
CA ALA A 340 -19.83 -8.30 -5.95
C ALA A 340 -19.71 -8.62 -4.45
N GLY A 341 -20.18 -7.73 -3.57
CA GLY A 341 -20.15 -7.93 -2.12
C GLY A 341 -18.72 -8.05 -1.58
N ILE A 342 -18.52 -8.97 -0.64
CA ILE A 342 -17.22 -9.21 0.02
C ILE A 342 -16.13 -9.54 -1.01
N LEU A 343 -16.44 -10.33 -2.05
CA LEU A 343 -15.48 -10.65 -3.09
C LEU A 343 -15.04 -9.42 -3.88
N GLY A 344 -15.96 -8.50 -4.17
CA GLY A 344 -15.61 -7.25 -4.85
C GLY A 344 -14.76 -6.33 -4.00
N MET A 345 -14.97 -6.31 -2.67
CA MET A 345 -14.09 -5.57 -1.74
C MET A 345 -12.69 -6.18 -1.69
N LEU A 346 -12.59 -7.51 -1.57
CA LEU A 346 -11.32 -8.25 -1.56
C LEU A 346 -10.51 -8.00 -2.84
N LEU A 347 -11.18 -8.02 -4.00
CA LEU A 347 -10.53 -7.89 -5.30
C LEU A 347 -10.35 -6.44 -5.77
N ALA A 348 -10.82 -5.45 -5.01
CA ALA A 348 -10.81 -4.05 -5.42
C ALA A 348 -9.39 -3.57 -5.77
N ALA A 349 -8.41 -3.85 -4.92
CA ALA A 349 -7.03 -3.43 -5.10
C ALA A 349 -6.35 -4.05 -6.33
N PRO A 350 -6.32 -5.39 -6.53
CA PRO A 350 -5.69 -5.99 -7.71
C PRO A 350 -6.43 -5.66 -9.01
N VAL A 351 -7.77 -5.53 -8.98
CA VAL A 351 -8.56 -5.13 -10.16
C VAL A 351 -8.25 -3.68 -10.54
N LEU A 352 -8.16 -2.77 -9.57
CA LEU A 352 -7.80 -1.38 -9.82
C LEU A 352 -6.37 -1.25 -10.37
N ALA A 353 -5.42 -2.01 -9.83
CA ALA A 353 -4.05 -2.07 -10.36
C ALA A 353 -4.01 -2.63 -11.78
N THR A 354 -4.76 -3.69 -12.06
CA THR A 354 -4.92 -4.25 -13.41
C THR A 354 -5.50 -3.22 -14.37
N LEU A 355 -6.55 -2.50 -13.95
CA LEU A 355 -7.19 -1.46 -14.75
C LEU A 355 -6.24 -0.31 -15.06
N ARG A 356 -5.38 0.06 -14.11
CA ARG A 356 -4.32 1.05 -14.32
C ARG A 356 -3.29 0.58 -15.34
N VAL A 357 -2.83 -0.68 -15.25
CA VAL A 357 -1.86 -1.27 -16.19
C VAL A 357 -2.44 -1.27 -17.61
N VAL A 358 -3.65 -1.78 -17.77
CA VAL A 358 -4.36 -1.80 -19.07
C VAL A 358 -4.66 -0.39 -19.56
N GLY A 359 -5.11 0.50 -18.68
CA GLY A 359 -5.40 1.90 -19.01
C GLY A 359 -4.16 2.67 -19.47
N HIS A 360 -3.01 2.44 -18.82
CA HIS A 360 -1.73 3.01 -19.24
C HIS A 360 -1.32 2.51 -20.63
N TYR A 361 -1.42 1.19 -20.87
CA TYR A 361 -1.14 0.61 -22.18
C TYR A 361 -2.02 1.22 -23.28
N ILE A 362 -3.34 1.31 -23.05
CA ILE A 362 -4.30 1.90 -24.01
C ILE A 362 -3.97 3.37 -24.25
N PHE A 363 -3.69 4.15 -23.19
CA PHE A 363 -3.35 5.55 -23.29
C PHE A 363 -2.09 5.75 -24.15
N CYS A 364 -1.00 5.02 -23.85
CA CYS A 364 0.24 5.14 -24.62
C CYS A 364 0.03 4.76 -26.09
N ARG A 365 -0.70 3.67 -26.38
CA ARG A 365 -1.04 3.26 -27.75
C ARG A 365 -1.94 4.27 -28.47
N LEU A 366 -2.83 4.99 -27.77
CA LEU A 366 -3.69 6.02 -28.36
C LEU A 366 -2.91 7.28 -28.76
N TYR A 367 -1.81 7.57 -28.06
CA TYR A 367 -0.93 8.72 -28.32
C TYR A 367 0.37 8.33 -29.04
N ASP A 368 0.43 7.13 -29.64
CA ASP A 368 1.60 6.60 -30.35
C ASP A 368 2.91 6.60 -29.54
N ARG A 369 2.81 6.41 -28.21
CA ARG A 369 3.94 6.25 -27.30
C ARG A 369 4.21 4.77 -27.05
N ASP A 370 5.45 4.43 -26.74
CA ASP A 370 5.80 3.08 -26.28
C ASP A 370 5.19 2.84 -24.88
N PRO A 371 4.22 1.91 -24.73
CA PRO A 371 3.58 1.62 -23.45
C PRO A 371 4.49 0.95 -22.42
N PHE A 372 5.66 0.50 -22.84
CA PHE A 372 6.60 -0.21 -21.99
C PHE A 372 8.00 0.41 -22.00
N ALA A 373 8.11 1.67 -22.42
CA ALA A 373 9.31 2.45 -22.19
C ALA A 373 9.60 2.40 -20.68
N GLU A 374 10.78 1.91 -20.31
CA GLU A 374 11.25 2.07 -18.94
C GLU A 374 11.22 3.57 -18.64
N PRO A 375 10.72 3.99 -17.46
CA PRO A 375 10.81 5.39 -17.08
C PRO A 375 12.28 5.76 -17.26
N GLU A 376 12.59 6.74 -18.13
CA GLU A 376 13.91 7.36 -18.13
C GLU A 376 14.18 7.68 -16.68
N GLU A 377 15.11 6.94 -16.06
CA GLU A 377 15.60 7.26 -14.75
C GLU A 377 16.13 8.67 -14.94
N LYS A 378 15.35 9.68 -14.49
CA LYS A 378 15.80 11.06 -14.44
C LYS A 378 17.06 10.97 -13.63
N ALA A 379 18.20 10.88 -14.31
CA ALA A 379 19.49 10.68 -13.69
C ALA A 379 19.57 11.81 -12.69
N LEU A 380 19.44 11.47 -11.41
CA LEU A 380 19.52 12.44 -10.36
C LEU A 380 20.84 13.17 -10.64
N PRO A 381 20.83 14.52 -10.80
CA PRO A 381 22.07 15.23 -11.07
C PRO A 381 23.07 14.74 -10.02
N PRO A 382 24.28 14.34 -10.44
CA PRO A 382 25.22 13.62 -9.59
C PRO A 382 25.28 14.35 -8.25
N LYS A 383 25.01 13.62 -7.15
CA LYS A 383 24.97 14.20 -5.80
C LYS A 383 26.19 15.11 -5.68
N PRO A 384 26.03 16.43 -5.47
CA PRO A 384 27.18 17.31 -5.42
C PRO A 384 28.15 16.76 -4.40
N GLY A 385 29.43 16.63 -4.77
CA GLY A 385 30.46 16.09 -3.88
C GLY A 385 30.45 16.81 -2.54
N LEU A 386 30.95 16.17 -1.47
CA LEU A 386 30.95 16.73 -0.11
C LEU A 386 31.42 18.19 -0.06
N LEU A 387 32.43 18.54 -0.86
CA LEU A 387 32.94 19.91 -1.03
C LEU A 387 31.91 20.88 -1.62
N LYS A 388 31.15 20.46 -2.64
CA LYS A 388 30.12 21.32 -3.27
C LYS A 388 28.92 21.50 -2.35
N ARG A 389 28.53 20.47 -1.59
CA ARG A 389 27.50 20.58 -0.53
C ARG A 389 27.95 21.45 0.64
N ALA A 390 29.22 21.33 1.07
CA ALA A 390 29.79 22.17 2.10
C ALA A 390 29.86 23.64 1.65
N ARG A 391 30.24 23.89 0.40
CA ARG A 391 30.25 25.23 -0.20
C ARG A 391 28.86 25.82 -0.33
N GLU A 392 27.87 25.05 -0.80
CA GLU A 392 26.47 25.52 -0.90
C GLU A 392 25.84 25.76 0.48
N ALA A 393 26.13 24.90 1.47
CA ALA A 393 25.67 25.10 2.85
C ALA A 393 26.37 26.29 3.52
N ALA A 394 27.65 26.51 3.25
CA ALA A 394 28.39 27.68 3.73
C ALA A 394 27.86 28.96 3.08
N MET A 395 27.60 28.95 1.77
CA MET A 395 27.00 30.08 1.04
C MET A 395 25.61 30.43 1.57
N ARG A 396 24.75 29.44 1.83
CA ARG A 396 23.43 29.69 2.42
C ARG A 396 23.51 30.26 3.83
N ARG A 397 24.40 29.74 4.67
CA ARG A 397 24.63 30.27 6.03
C ARG A 397 25.20 31.69 6.00
N LEU A 398 26.03 32.00 4.99
CA LEU A 398 26.50 33.36 4.78
C LEU A 398 25.35 34.26 4.36
N GLN A 399 24.53 33.87 3.37
CA GLN A 399 23.35 34.65 2.97
C GLN A 399 22.36 34.87 4.13
N GLU A 400 22.05 33.83 4.90
CA GLU A 400 21.17 33.95 6.08
C GLU A 400 21.80 34.88 7.15
N ARG A 401 23.12 34.85 7.34
CA ARG A 401 23.82 35.78 8.24
C ARG A 401 23.89 37.20 7.70
N THR A 402 24.02 37.38 6.39
CA THR A 402 24.00 38.70 5.76
C THR A 402 22.58 39.28 5.79
N GLU A 403 21.54 38.47 5.60
CA GLU A 403 20.14 38.89 5.76
C GLU A 403 19.83 39.24 7.22
N GLN A 404 20.24 38.41 8.19
CA GLN A 404 20.07 38.72 9.61
C GLN A 404 20.92 39.91 10.07
N GLY A 405 22.12 40.07 9.51
CA GLY A 405 23.00 41.21 9.72
C GLY A 405 22.39 42.49 9.14
N MET A 406 21.87 42.44 7.91
CA MET A 406 21.14 43.56 7.30
C MET A 406 19.85 43.91 8.05
N GLU A 407 19.16 42.93 8.63
CA GLU A 407 17.94 43.16 9.43
C GLU A 407 18.26 43.72 10.83
N GLN A 408 19.42 43.38 11.40
CA GLN A 408 19.95 44.00 12.62
C GLN A 408 20.54 45.39 12.37
N ASP A 409 21.22 45.59 11.23
CA ASP A 409 21.77 46.88 10.83
C ASP A 409 20.66 47.84 10.38
N ALA A 410 19.58 47.36 9.77
CA ALA A 410 18.39 48.18 9.51
C ALA A 410 17.71 48.62 10.81
N LYS A 411 17.62 47.74 11.82
CA LYS A 411 17.10 48.11 13.16
C LYS A 411 18.05 49.05 13.92
N SER A 412 19.36 48.86 13.80
CA SER A 412 20.34 49.76 14.40
C SER A 412 20.45 51.10 13.66
N SER A 413 20.14 51.13 12.36
CA SER A 413 20.06 52.34 11.53
C SER A 413 18.79 53.14 11.85
N GLU A 414 17.62 52.49 12.05
CA GLU A 414 16.42 53.16 12.55
C GLU A 414 16.61 53.73 13.97
N GLU A 415 17.39 53.06 14.83
CA GLU A 415 17.75 53.59 16.16
C GLU A 415 18.81 54.71 16.08
N ARG A 416 19.73 54.69 15.09
CA ARG A 416 20.80 55.69 14.91
C ARG A 416 20.37 56.92 14.10
N GLU A 417 19.37 56.82 13.22
CA GLU A 417 18.78 57.96 12.49
C GLU A 417 18.11 58.98 13.43
N HIS A 418 17.84 58.61 14.69
CA HIS A 418 17.32 59.51 15.69
C HIS A 418 18.37 60.28 16.50
N GLU A 419 19.67 60.00 16.38
CA GLU A 419 20.64 60.55 17.35
C GLU A 419 21.83 61.36 16.81
N VAL A 420 22.22 61.34 15.53
CA VAL A 420 23.42 62.11 15.14
C VAL A 420 23.27 62.84 13.79
N GLN A 421 22.82 64.08 13.91
CA GLN A 421 23.02 65.16 12.95
C GLN A 421 24.39 65.81 13.26
N THR A 422 25.19 66.12 12.24
CA THR A 422 26.42 66.97 12.15
C THR A 422 27.80 66.34 11.84
N MET A 423 28.32 66.71 10.65
CA MET A 423 29.69 67.18 10.29
C MET A 423 30.74 66.29 9.58
N GLU A 424 31.12 66.82 8.39
CA GLU A 424 32.38 66.86 7.60
C GLU A 424 33.03 65.59 7.00
N GLU A 425 33.38 65.67 5.70
CA GLU A 425 33.99 64.60 4.87
C GLU A 425 35.53 64.49 5.06
N PRO A 426 36.12 63.27 5.01
CA PRO A 426 37.54 63.01 5.30
C PRO A 426 38.51 63.32 4.14
N ILE A 427 39.78 63.60 4.47
CA ILE A 427 40.86 63.92 3.50
C ILE A 427 41.58 62.64 3.07
N ILE A 428 41.77 62.42 1.76
CA ILE A 428 42.30 61.16 1.19
C ILE A 428 43.64 61.38 0.46
N GLU A 429 44.63 60.52 0.72
CA GLU A 429 45.96 60.50 0.09
C GLU A 429 46.32 59.10 -0.45
N ILE A 430 46.69 59.00 -1.73
CA ILE A 430 47.00 57.72 -2.39
C ILE A 430 48.47 57.34 -2.18
N LEU A 431 48.72 56.13 -1.68
CA LEU A 431 50.04 55.64 -1.28
C LEU A 431 50.71 54.77 -2.35
N ALA A 432 49.95 53.93 -3.07
CA ALA A 432 50.46 53.11 -4.16
C ALA A 432 49.32 52.65 -5.09
N GLU A 433 49.55 52.60 -6.39
CA GLU A 433 48.54 52.18 -7.37
C GLU A 433 49.15 51.36 -8.51
N SER A 434 48.49 50.27 -8.88
CA SER A 434 48.84 49.39 -9.98
C SER A 434 47.58 48.86 -10.67
N GLU A 435 47.72 48.18 -11.81
CA GLU A 435 46.58 47.63 -12.56
C GLU A 435 45.76 46.59 -11.77
N ASN A 436 46.33 45.97 -10.74
CA ASN A 436 45.67 44.89 -9.98
C ASN A 436 45.34 45.27 -8.53
N PHE A 437 45.90 46.37 -8.01
CA PHE A 437 45.61 46.84 -6.66
C PHE A 437 45.92 48.32 -6.48
N SER A 438 45.16 48.98 -5.62
CA SER A 438 45.36 50.36 -5.19
C SER A 438 45.35 50.46 -3.67
N VAL A 439 46.17 51.36 -3.13
CA VAL A 439 46.32 51.63 -1.70
C VAL A 439 46.28 53.12 -1.45
N TRP A 440 45.41 53.55 -0.54
CA TRP A 440 45.33 54.93 -0.09
C TRP A 440 45.04 55.00 1.40
N GLN A 441 45.38 56.12 2.01
CA GLN A 441 44.99 56.45 3.38
C GLN A 441 43.95 57.55 3.38
N ALA A 442 43.02 57.48 4.33
CA ALA A 442 42.08 58.55 4.63
C ALA A 442 42.31 58.98 6.07
N GLU A 443 42.35 60.29 6.30
CA GLU A 443 42.41 60.87 7.64
C GLU A 443 41.02 61.41 7.97
N GLU A 444 40.40 60.80 8.97
CA GLU A 444 39.06 61.17 9.42
C GLU A 444 39.10 62.37 10.38
N PRO A 445 38.00 63.15 10.50
CA PRO A 445 37.97 64.39 11.29
C PRO A 445 38.29 64.22 12.79
N ASP A 446 38.34 62.99 13.31
CA ASP A 446 38.75 62.65 14.69
C ASP A 446 40.26 62.30 14.80
N GLU A 447 41.07 62.73 13.82
CA GLU A 447 42.53 62.48 13.69
C GLU A 447 42.95 61.00 13.55
N GLU A 448 42.00 60.10 13.27
CA GLU A 448 42.29 58.68 13.07
C GLU A 448 42.58 58.38 11.59
N THR A 449 43.76 57.83 11.29
CA THR A 449 44.17 57.49 9.91
C THR A 449 43.85 56.03 9.60
N THR A 450 43.03 55.81 8.57
CA THR A 450 42.70 54.47 8.06
C THR A 450 43.35 54.20 6.72
N TYR A 451 43.78 52.96 6.51
CA TYR A 451 44.45 52.50 5.29
C TYR A 451 43.53 51.55 4.53
N HIS A 452 43.45 51.74 3.22
CA HIS A 452 42.56 51.00 2.34
C HIS A 452 43.39 50.31 1.27
N LEU A 453 43.23 48.99 1.12
CA LEU A 453 43.82 48.20 0.06
C LEU A 453 42.70 47.60 -0.77
N GLU A 454 42.60 48.03 -2.02
CA GLU A 454 41.64 47.53 -2.99
C GLU A 454 42.31 46.52 -3.93
N LEU A 455 41.72 45.34 -4.02
CA LEU A 455 42.18 44.22 -4.85
C LEU A 455 41.04 43.82 -5.78
N GLY A 456 41.01 44.43 -6.98
CA GLY A 456 39.98 44.19 -7.99
C GLY A 456 38.62 44.79 -7.62
N THR A 457 37.73 44.01 -6.99
CA THR A 457 36.38 44.49 -6.58
C THR A 457 36.14 44.40 -5.07
N VAL A 458 37.20 44.07 -4.33
CA VAL A 458 37.16 43.92 -2.87
C VAL A 458 38.08 44.97 -2.27
N THR A 459 37.51 45.84 -1.44
CA THR A 459 38.26 46.81 -0.65
C THR A 459 38.38 46.31 0.77
N VAL A 460 39.61 46.24 1.28
CA VAL A 460 39.91 45.87 2.66
C VAL A 460 40.38 47.10 3.39
N HIS A 461 39.78 47.33 4.56
CA HIS A 461 40.01 48.49 5.40
C HIS A 461 40.85 48.06 6.60
N PHE A 462 41.87 48.84 6.93
CA PHE A 462 42.77 48.59 8.03
C PHE A 462 42.89 49.84 8.90
N PHE A 463 42.86 49.65 10.22
CA PHE A 463 43.36 50.66 11.13
C PHE A 463 44.90 50.65 11.15
N ARG A 464 45.53 51.74 11.60
CA ARG A 464 46.99 51.92 11.52
C ARG A 464 47.78 50.73 12.09
N GLU A 465 47.41 50.23 13.26
CA GLU A 465 48.10 49.11 13.91
C GLU A 465 47.99 47.80 13.10
N GLU A 466 46.82 47.55 12.52
CA GLU A 466 46.57 46.37 11.68
C GLU A 466 47.31 46.47 10.35
N TRP A 467 47.40 47.67 9.78
CA TRP A 467 48.14 47.93 8.56
C TRP A 467 49.64 47.67 8.74
N GLU A 468 50.23 48.10 9.86
CA GLU A 468 51.63 47.83 10.15
C GLU A 468 51.91 46.33 10.36
N GLU A 469 51.02 45.62 11.05
CA GLU A 469 51.15 44.18 11.24
C GLU A 469 50.99 43.41 9.92
N PHE A 470 50.06 43.84 9.06
CA PHE A 470 49.88 43.30 7.72
C PHE A 470 51.14 43.48 6.85
N LEU A 471 51.74 44.67 6.83
CA LEU A 471 52.98 44.92 6.10
C LEU A 471 54.15 44.09 6.66
N ARG A 472 54.23 43.91 7.98
CA ARG A 472 55.26 43.06 8.59
C ARG A 472 55.13 41.60 8.16
N LEU A 473 53.91 41.07 8.11
CA LEU A 473 53.63 39.70 7.67
C LEU A 473 53.98 39.50 6.19
N ILE A 474 53.63 40.45 5.32
CA ILE A 474 54.03 40.39 3.90
C ILE A 474 55.55 40.39 3.77
N GLY A 475 56.25 41.26 4.51
CA GLY A 475 57.72 41.30 4.50
C GLY A 475 58.40 40.05 5.06
N GLU A 476 57.74 39.27 5.92
CA GLU A 476 58.24 37.95 6.35
C GLU A 476 58.04 36.88 5.28
N VAL A 477 56.90 36.89 4.59
CA VAL A 477 56.62 35.98 3.47
C VAL A 477 57.60 36.22 2.32
N GLU A 478 57.90 37.47 1.99
CA GLU A 478 58.84 37.81 0.92
C GLU A 478 60.27 37.37 1.27
N ARG A 479 60.71 37.60 2.52
CA ARG A 479 62.03 37.15 3.00
C ARG A 479 62.19 35.62 2.97
N HIS A 480 61.12 34.86 3.23
CA HIS A 480 61.12 33.41 3.08
C HIS A 480 61.07 32.94 1.62
N ALA A 481 60.45 33.71 0.73
CA ALA A 481 60.42 33.41 -0.70
C ALA A 481 61.77 33.64 -1.40
N THR A 482 62.59 34.59 -0.92
CA THR A 482 63.91 34.90 -1.51
C THR A 482 65.09 34.10 -0.93
N ALA A 483 64.88 33.36 0.17
CA ALA A 483 65.93 32.55 0.83
C ALA A 483 65.91 31.04 0.42
N GLY A 484 65.14 30.69 -0.62
CA GLY A 484 65.01 29.34 -1.18
C GLY A 484 65.60 29.21 -2.58
#